data_AF-A0A952TJI9-F1
#
_entry.id   AF-A0A952TJI9-F1
#
_cell.length_a   1.000
_cell.length_b   1.000
_cell.length_c   1.000
_cell.angle_alpha   90.00
_cell.angle_beta   90.00
_cell.angle_gamma   90.00
#
_symmetry.space_group_name_H-M   'P 1'
#
loop_
_entity.id
_entity.type
_entity.pdbx_description
1 polymer ?
#
loop_
_entity_poly.entity_id
_entity_poly.type
_entity_poly.pdbx_seq_one_letter_code
_entity_poly.pdbx_strand_id
1 'polypeptide(L)'
;MPRIAVILSVLLMSSAAFSQEEAEPAPGPCHQYLRVFATYDELVNGKLVDKVSTAELTNWSRNSTFEGFVATKDTPANADLTVEFTKKKAKKATKSVHGGFKDWKLDANYRLADLDIHKVLDKRPTAEGTYTVHLHADGKNLCTETKPVVIDAE
;
A
#
# COMPACT_ATOMS: atom_id res chain seq x y z
N MET A 1 10.68 -14.62 74.45
CA MET A 1 10.13 -13.46 73.69
C MET A 1 10.87 -13.35 72.36
N PRO A 2 10.26 -13.69 71.21
CA PRO A 2 10.77 -13.27 69.91
C PRO A 2 9.86 -12.22 69.25
N ARG A 3 10.49 -11.40 68.44
CA ARG A 3 10.01 -10.16 67.81
C ARG A 3 9.17 -10.45 66.57
N ILE A 4 8.05 -9.74 66.41
CA ILE A 4 7.24 -9.75 65.18
C ILE A 4 7.74 -8.60 64.30
N ALA A 5 8.26 -8.94 63.12
CA ALA A 5 8.65 -7.99 62.09
C ALA A 5 7.42 -7.63 61.24
N VAL A 6 7.21 -6.33 61.08
CA VAL A 6 6.18 -5.70 60.25
C VAL A 6 6.59 -5.80 58.78
N ILE A 7 5.68 -6.23 57.90
CA ILE A 7 5.86 -6.14 56.44
C ILE A 7 4.87 -5.12 55.89
N LEU A 8 5.44 -4.01 55.42
CA LEU A 8 4.76 -2.90 54.76
C LEU A 8 4.65 -3.24 53.27
N SER A 9 3.46 -3.60 52.80
CA SER A 9 3.20 -3.87 51.38
C SER A 9 2.85 -2.58 50.66
N VAL A 10 3.78 -2.05 49.87
CA VAL A 10 3.54 -0.95 48.93
C VAL A 10 3.06 -1.57 47.61
N LEU A 11 1.78 -1.37 47.28
CA LEU A 11 1.23 -1.69 45.96
C LEU A 11 1.59 -0.57 44.97
N LEU A 12 2.54 -0.85 44.07
CA LEU A 12 2.80 -0.05 42.87
C LEU A 12 1.88 -0.55 41.75
N MET A 13 0.80 0.18 41.48
CA MET A 13 0.02 0.01 40.24
C MET A 13 0.79 0.62 39.08
N SER A 14 1.50 -0.22 38.32
CA SER A 14 2.10 0.18 37.04
C SER A 14 1.02 0.19 35.95
N SER A 15 0.70 1.37 35.44
CA SER A 15 -0.10 1.55 34.24
C SER A 15 0.68 1.00 33.03
N ALA A 16 0.31 -0.20 32.56
CA ALA A 16 0.76 -0.68 31.27
C ALA A 16 0.05 0.12 30.17
N ALA A 17 0.80 1.00 29.51
CA ALA A 17 0.39 1.59 28.25
C ALA A 17 0.28 0.47 27.21
N PHE A 18 -0.95 0.12 26.83
CA PHE A 18 -1.22 -0.74 25.67
C PHE A 18 -0.76 0.02 24.42
N SER A 19 0.47 -0.25 23.97
CA SER A 19 0.81 -0.01 22.57
C SER A 19 0.08 -1.08 21.77
N GLN A 20 -0.98 -0.69 21.06
CA GLN A 20 -1.52 -1.51 19.98
C GLN A 20 -0.45 -1.54 18.89
N GLU A 21 0.37 -2.58 18.91
CA GLU A 21 1.18 -2.96 17.76
C GLU A 21 0.19 -3.44 16.69
N GLU A 22 -0.23 -2.52 15.82
CA GLU A 22 -1.00 -2.87 14.63
C GLU A 22 -0.13 -3.84 13.82
N ALA A 23 -0.50 -5.12 13.84
CA ALA A 23 0.20 -6.15 13.11
C ALA A 23 0.26 -5.75 11.64
N GLU A 24 1.46 -5.45 11.13
CA GLU A 24 1.64 -5.14 9.72
C GLU A 24 1.12 -6.31 8.88
N PRO A 25 0.26 -6.05 7.88
CA PRO A 25 -0.30 -7.11 7.06
C PRO A 25 0.82 -7.85 6.33
N ALA A 26 0.70 -9.17 6.23
CA ALA A 26 1.69 -9.99 5.53
C ALA A 26 1.86 -9.52 4.07
N PRO A 27 3.10 -9.53 3.54
CA PRO A 27 3.37 -9.02 2.20
C PRO A 27 2.62 -9.80 1.13
N GLY A 28 1.99 -9.06 0.21
CA GLY A 28 1.28 -9.61 -0.94
C GLY A 28 2.18 -10.27 -1.99
N PRO A 29 1.61 -11.05 -2.92
CA PRO A 29 2.36 -11.78 -3.94
C PRO A 29 3.16 -10.87 -4.89
N CYS A 30 2.80 -9.59 -5.02
CA CYS A 30 3.54 -8.63 -5.84
C CYS A 30 4.57 -7.80 -5.06
N HIS A 31 4.68 -7.94 -3.73
CA HIS A 31 5.52 -7.07 -2.87
C HIS A 31 6.98 -6.93 -3.33
N GLN A 32 7.58 -8.03 -3.81
CA GLN A 32 8.98 -8.03 -4.24
C GLN A 32 9.22 -7.19 -5.51
N TYR A 33 8.19 -7.02 -6.34
CA TYR A 33 8.29 -6.36 -7.65
C TYR A 33 7.65 -4.96 -7.67
N LEU A 34 6.55 -4.79 -6.95
CA LEU A 34 5.72 -3.60 -7.03
C LEU A 34 5.45 -3.01 -5.65
N ARG A 35 5.43 -1.68 -5.62
CA ARG A 35 4.97 -0.87 -4.50
C ARG A 35 3.99 0.18 -4.98
N VAL A 36 3.15 0.67 -4.08
CA VAL A 36 2.40 1.91 -4.29
C VAL A 36 3.23 3.08 -3.76
N PHE A 37 3.01 4.28 -4.28
CA PHE A 37 3.64 5.48 -3.74
C PHE A 37 2.65 6.63 -3.60
N ALA A 38 2.98 7.57 -2.70
CA ALA A 38 2.33 8.86 -2.54
C ALA A 38 3.40 9.95 -2.43
N THR A 39 3.15 11.11 -3.02
CA THR A 39 3.96 12.32 -2.82
C THR A 39 3.35 13.19 -1.75
N TYR A 40 4.16 13.80 -0.89
CA TYR A 40 3.72 14.73 0.14
C TYR A 40 4.79 15.78 0.42
N ASP A 41 4.37 16.94 0.92
CA ASP A 41 5.30 18.00 1.30
C ASP A 41 5.67 17.87 2.78
N GLU A 42 6.96 17.97 3.09
CA GLU A 42 7.46 17.98 4.46
C GLU A 42 8.18 19.30 4.75
N LEU A 43 7.90 19.90 5.90
CA LEU A 43 8.58 21.12 6.35
C LEU A 43 9.94 20.74 6.97
N VAL A 44 11.01 20.86 6.20
CA VAL A 44 12.38 20.58 6.64
C VAL A 44 13.16 21.88 6.72
N ASN A 45 13.62 22.25 7.93
CA ASN A 45 14.37 23.47 8.18
C ASN A 45 13.67 24.75 7.67
N GLY A 46 12.35 24.83 7.87
CA GLY A 46 11.54 25.99 7.46
C GLY A 46 11.24 26.08 5.96
N LYS A 47 11.55 25.05 5.17
CA LYS A 47 11.20 24.96 3.74
C LYS A 47 10.33 23.74 3.47
N LEU A 48 9.33 23.89 2.61
CA LEU A 48 8.58 22.77 2.08
C LEU A 48 9.44 22.01 1.06
N VAL A 49 9.51 20.70 1.23
CA VAL A 49 10.26 19.79 0.36
C VAL A 49 9.38 18.61 0.00
N ASP A 50 9.25 18.34 -1.29
CA ASP A 50 8.53 17.18 -1.80
C ASP A 50 9.24 15.88 -1.37
N LYS A 51 8.46 14.99 -0.77
CA LYS A 51 8.86 13.66 -0.31
C LYS A 51 7.99 12.61 -0.95
N VAL A 52 8.51 11.38 -0.93
CA VAL A 52 7.84 10.20 -1.44
C VAL A 52 7.75 9.19 -0.31
N SER A 53 6.55 8.64 -0.11
CA SER A 53 6.35 7.43 0.70
C SER A 53 5.97 6.28 -0.21
N THR A 54 6.61 5.13 -0.01
CA THR A 54 6.26 3.88 -0.71
C THR A 54 5.70 2.87 0.27
N ALA A 55 4.67 2.14 -0.13
CA ALA A 55 4.04 1.12 0.69
C ALA A 55 3.71 -0.14 -0.13
N GLU A 56 3.31 -1.20 0.56
CA GLU A 56 2.82 -2.42 -0.08
C GLU A 56 1.48 -2.19 -0.78
N LEU A 57 1.20 -2.98 -1.82
CA LEU A 57 -0.09 -2.98 -2.51
C LEU A 57 -1.24 -3.38 -1.55
N THR A 58 -0.96 -4.27 -0.61
CA THR A 58 -1.86 -4.69 0.47
C THR A 58 -2.22 -3.56 1.42
N ASN A 59 -1.46 -2.47 1.50
CA ASN A 59 -1.74 -1.33 2.38
C ASN A 59 -2.65 -0.27 1.74
N TRP A 60 -2.98 -0.43 0.45
CA TRP A 60 -3.79 0.54 -0.27
C TRP A 60 -5.29 0.41 0.06
N SER A 61 -5.96 1.50 0.44
CA SER A 61 -7.41 1.55 0.67
C SER A 61 -8.10 2.61 -0.21
N ARG A 62 -9.45 2.65 -0.21
CA ARG A 62 -10.23 3.71 -0.87
C ARG A 62 -9.91 5.13 -0.39
N ASN A 63 -9.38 5.25 0.83
CA ASN A 63 -9.05 6.53 1.46
C ASN A 63 -7.56 6.87 1.36
N SER A 64 -6.75 6.00 0.77
CA SER A 64 -5.32 6.22 0.64
C SER A 64 -5.03 7.29 -0.41
N THR A 65 -4.07 8.17 -0.11
CA THR A 65 -3.59 9.25 -0.99
C THR A 65 -2.53 8.78 -1.99
N PHE A 66 -2.60 7.52 -2.44
CA PHE A 66 -1.62 6.96 -3.36
C PHE A 66 -1.80 7.58 -4.76
N GLU A 67 -0.66 7.86 -5.40
CA GLU A 67 -0.58 8.52 -6.71
C GLU A 67 -0.37 7.50 -7.84
N GLY A 68 0.23 6.34 -7.53
CA GLY A 68 0.45 5.29 -8.52
C GLY A 68 1.30 4.13 -8.04
N PHE A 69 1.88 3.40 -9.00
CA PHE A 69 2.73 2.23 -8.78
C PHE A 69 4.17 2.50 -9.19
N VAL A 70 5.09 1.90 -8.46
CA VAL A 70 6.51 1.88 -8.77
C VAL A 70 7.02 0.44 -8.80
N ALA A 71 7.87 0.15 -9.77
CA ALA A 71 8.62 -1.09 -9.87
C ALA A 71 9.92 -1.00 -9.08
N THR A 72 10.22 -2.02 -8.29
CA THR A 72 11.49 -2.19 -7.59
C THR A 72 12.61 -2.58 -8.56
N LYS A 73 13.85 -2.58 -8.07
CA LYS A 73 15.02 -3.08 -8.79
C LYS A 73 14.91 -4.56 -9.23
N ASP A 74 14.10 -5.35 -8.53
CA ASP A 74 13.95 -6.79 -8.80
C ASP A 74 12.95 -7.06 -9.93
N THR A 75 12.22 -6.03 -10.38
CA THR A 75 11.31 -6.11 -11.52
C THR A 75 12.09 -6.11 -12.84
N PRO A 76 11.84 -7.07 -13.75
CA PRO A 76 12.47 -7.10 -15.06
C PRO A 76 12.31 -5.81 -15.87
N ALA A 77 13.31 -5.44 -16.66
CA ALA A 77 13.33 -4.19 -17.42
C ALA A 77 12.15 -4.05 -18.40
N ASN A 78 11.78 -5.16 -19.03
CA ASN A 78 10.70 -5.32 -20.00
C ASN A 78 9.33 -5.60 -19.37
N ALA A 79 9.17 -5.40 -18.06
CA ALA A 79 7.90 -5.64 -17.41
C ALA A 79 6.83 -4.62 -17.84
N ASP A 80 5.58 -5.06 -17.79
CA ASP A 80 4.38 -4.25 -18.00
C ASP A 80 3.36 -4.51 -16.89
N LEU A 81 2.52 -3.51 -16.65
CA LEU A 81 1.54 -3.51 -15.58
C LEU A 81 0.15 -3.33 -16.18
N THR A 82 -0.74 -4.25 -15.85
CA THR A 82 -2.18 -4.14 -16.13
C THR A 82 -2.93 -4.02 -14.83
N VAL A 83 -3.81 -3.03 -14.73
CA VAL A 83 -4.71 -2.86 -13.59
C VAL A 83 -6.15 -2.90 -14.08
N GLU A 84 -6.94 -3.75 -13.44
CA GLU A 84 -8.33 -4.00 -13.79
C GLU A 84 -9.26 -3.69 -12.62
N PHE A 85 -10.47 -3.24 -12.94
CA PHE A 85 -11.56 -3.15 -11.97
C PHE A 85 -12.76 -3.95 -12.44
N THR A 86 -13.22 -4.85 -11.59
CA THR A 86 -14.43 -5.64 -11.79
C THR A 86 -15.48 -5.21 -10.79
N LYS A 87 -16.58 -4.60 -11.25
CA LYS A 87 -17.72 -4.26 -10.39
C LYS A 87 -18.29 -5.51 -9.71
N LYS A 88 -18.81 -5.36 -8.49
CA LYS A 88 -19.52 -6.42 -7.77
C LYS A 88 -20.63 -7.01 -8.66
N LYS A 89 -20.67 -8.33 -8.80
CA LYS A 89 -21.57 -9.12 -9.69
C LYS A 89 -21.24 -9.11 -11.20
N ALA A 90 -20.25 -8.37 -11.66
CA ALA A 90 -19.77 -8.50 -13.03
C ALA A 90 -18.93 -9.77 -13.18
N LYS A 91 -19.01 -10.44 -14.35
CA LYS A 91 -18.20 -11.64 -14.66
C LYS A 91 -16.84 -11.31 -15.29
N LYS A 92 -16.64 -10.06 -15.71
CA LYS A 92 -15.44 -9.59 -16.42
C LYS A 92 -15.07 -8.19 -15.94
N ALA A 93 -13.81 -7.81 -16.16
CA ALA A 93 -13.32 -6.46 -15.91
C ALA A 93 -14.19 -5.42 -16.63
N THR A 94 -14.54 -4.37 -15.89
CA THR A 94 -15.35 -3.24 -16.36
C THR A 94 -14.50 -2.03 -16.76
N LYS A 95 -13.30 -1.92 -16.18
CA LYS A 95 -12.28 -0.93 -16.53
C LYS A 95 -10.92 -1.64 -16.52
N SER A 96 -10.04 -1.26 -17.43
CA SER A 96 -8.68 -1.80 -17.50
C SER A 96 -7.76 -0.72 -18.05
N VAL A 97 -6.56 -0.61 -17.47
CA VAL A 97 -5.44 0.18 -18.01
C VAL A 97 -4.19 -0.68 -18.01
N HIS A 98 -3.34 -0.41 -18.99
CA HIS A 98 -2.09 -1.10 -19.19
C HIS A 98 -1.00 -0.09 -19.50
N GLY A 99 0.20 -0.30 -18.95
CA GLY A 99 1.35 0.56 -19.20
C GLY A 99 2.66 -0.11 -18.82
N GLY A 100 3.75 0.35 -19.43
CA GLY A 100 5.10 -0.05 -19.06
C GLY A 100 5.64 0.77 -17.89
N PHE A 101 6.96 0.77 -17.74
CA PHE A 101 7.67 1.56 -16.73
C PHE A 101 8.67 2.51 -17.37
N LYS A 102 8.86 3.68 -16.75
CA LYS A 102 9.87 4.67 -17.11
C LYS A 102 10.73 5.04 -15.90
N ASP A 103 11.90 5.59 -16.16
CA ASP A 103 12.79 6.06 -15.09
C ASP A 103 12.09 7.11 -14.23
N TRP A 104 12.21 6.96 -12.91
CA TRP A 104 11.61 7.89 -11.97
C TRP A 104 12.61 8.97 -11.54
N LYS A 105 12.28 10.23 -11.83
CA LYS A 105 13.16 11.37 -11.51
C LYS A 105 13.32 11.63 -10.01
N LEU A 106 12.39 11.15 -9.19
CA LEU A 106 12.38 11.39 -7.74
C LEU A 106 13.23 10.38 -6.98
N ASP A 107 13.33 9.14 -7.47
CA ASP A 107 14.11 8.08 -6.84
C ASP A 107 14.62 7.10 -7.90
N ALA A 108 15.94 7.04 -8.09
CA ALA A 108 16.59 6.18 -9.07
C ALA A 108 16.54 4.68 -8.72
N ASN A 109 16.13 4.32 -7.50
CA ASN A 109 15.96 2.91 -7.11
C ASN A 109 14.68 2.28 -7.66
N TYR A 110 13.79 3.10 -8.23
CA TYR A 110 12.50 2.65 -8.73
C TYR A 110 12.24 3.15 -10.15
N ARG A 111 11.32 2.45 -10.83
CA ARG A 111 10.76 2.89 -12.11
C ARG A 111 9.28 3.16 -11.95
N LEU A 112 8.82 4.28 -12.47
CA LEU A 112 7.43 4.71 -12.36
C LEU A 112 6.58 4.00 -13.42
N ALA A 113 5.46 3.42 -13.03
CA ALA A 113 4.48 2.89 -13.97
C ALA A 113 3.90 4.04 -14.80
N ASP A 114 3.96 3.93 -16.13
CA ASP A 114 3.42 4.92 -17.05
C ASP A 114 1.96 4.61 -17.39
N LEU A 115 1.09 4.71 -16.39
CA LEU A 115 -0.34 4.51 -16.53
C LEU A 115 -1.12 5.54 -15.70
N ASP A 116 -2.29 5.93 -16.20
CA ASP A 116 -3.23 6.78 -15.47
C ASP A 116 -4.17 5.91 -14.67
N ILE A 117 -3.81 5.70 -13.40
CA ILE A 117 -4.50 4.77 -12.52
C ILE A 117 -5.93 5.22 -12.18
N HIS A 118 -6.19 6.52 -12.23
CA HIS A 118 -7.52 7.07 -11.93
C HIS A 118 -8.56 6.70 -12.99
N LYS A 119 -8.15 6.30 -14.20
CA LYS A 119 -9.07 5.72 -15.19
C LYS A 119 -9.70 4.40 -14.72
N VAL A 120 -9.06 3.70 -13.80
CA VAL A 120 -9.58 2.44 -13.22
C VAL A 120 -10.14 2.65 -11.83
N LEU A 121 -9.41 3.35 -10.96
CA LEU A 121 -9.71 3.40 -9.53
C LEU A 121 -10.75 4.46 -9.16
N ASP A 122 -11.01 5.41 -10.05
CA ASP A 122 -11.68 6.68 -9.76
C ASP A 122 -11.00 7.42 -8.57
N LYS A 123 -11.11 8.74 -8.48
CA LYS A 123 -10.55 9.46 -7.30
C LYS A 123 -11.30 9.13 -6.00
N ARG A 124 -12.55 8.69 -6.13
CA ARG A 124 -13.41 8.18 -5.07
C ARG A 124 -14.22 7.03 -5.66
N PRO A 125 -13.92 5.77 -5.33
CA PRO A 125 -14.66 4.64 -5.87
C PRO A 125 -16.13 4.74 -5.44
N THR A 126 -17.03 4.88 -6.40
CA THR A 126 -18.49 4.94 -6.16
C THR A 126 -19.17 3.59 -6.35
N ALA A 127 -18.43 2.57 -6.78
CA ALA A 127 -18.91 1.20 -6.94
C ALA A 127 -18.06 0.21 -6.15
N GLU A 128 -18.72 -0.72 -5.46
CA GLU A 128 -18.06 -1.90 -4.90
C GLU A 128 -17.53 -2.81 -6.00
N GLY A 129 -16.44 -3.52 -5.73
CA GLY A 129 -15.85 -4.41 -6.71
C GLY A 129 -14.51 -4.98 -6.27
N THR A 130 -13.69 -5.36 -7.24
CA THR A 130 -12.36 -5.92 -7.03
C THR A 130 -11.39 -5.27 -8.00
N TYR A 131 -10.27 -4.76 -7.46
CA TYR A 131 -9.12 -4.39 -8.25
C TYR A 131 -8.19 -5.58 -8.41
N THR A 132 -7.69 -5.78 -9.62
CA THR A 132 -6.69 -6.79 -9.90
C THR A 132 -5.50 -6.12 -10.55
N VAL A 133 -4.32 -6.34 -9.98
CA VAL A 133 -3.03 -5.89 -10.51
C VAL A 133 -2.33 -7.11 -11.09
N HIS A 134 -1.95 -7.03 -12.36
CA HIS A 134 -1.18 -8.05 -13.06
C HIS A 134 0.14 -7.46 -13.51
N LEU A 135 1.25 -8.05 -13.08
CA LEU A 135 2.57 -7.71 -13.57
C LEU A 135 3.02 -8.79 -14.54
N HIS A 136 3.34 -8.41 -15.77
CA HIS A 136 3.89 -9.32 -16.77
C HIS A 136 5.31 -8.94 -17.14
N ALA A 137 6.11 -9.92 -17.57
CA ALA A 137 7.37 -9.71 -18.26
C ALA A 137 7.59 -10.87 -19.23
N ASP A 138 8.16 -10.60 -20.41
CA ASP A 138 8.39 -11.61 -21.45
C ASP A 138 7.12 -12.43 -21.81
N GLY A 139 5.95 -11.78 -21.77
CA GLY A 139 4.66 -12.44 -22.02
C GLY A 139 4.22 -13.44 -20.94
N LYS A 140 4.86 -13.45 -19.76
CA LYS A 140 4.50 -14.28 -18.60
C LYS A 140 3.98 -13.41 -17.46
N ASN A 141 2.99 -13.92 -16.74
CA ASN A 141 2.53 -13.31 -15.50
C ASN A 141 3.54 -13.58 -14.38
N LEU A 142 4.17 -12.52 -13.87
CA LEU A 142 5.11 -12.58 -12.74
C LEU A 142 4.37 -12.65 -11.41
N CYS A 143 3.33 -11.83 -11.25
CA CYS A 143 2.50 -11.81 -10.06
C CYS A 143 1.11 -11.24 -10.37
N THR A 144 0.12 -11.71 -9.61
CA THR A 144 -1.23 -11.16 -9.60
C THR A 144 -1.63 -10.84 -8.16
N GLU A 145 -2.15 -9.65 -7.93
CA GLU A 145 -2.67 -9.25 -6.62
C GLU A 145 -4.08 -8.68 -6.75
N THR A 146 -5.00 -9.15 -5.90
CA THR A 146 -6.41 -8.75 -5.92
C THR A 146 -6.78 -8.05 -4.63
N LYS A 147 -7.45 -6.90 -4.75
CA LYS A 147 -7.94 -6.12 -3.62
C LYS A 147 -9.44 -5.86 -3.73
N PRO A 148 -10.27 -6.33 -2.77
CA PRO A 148 -11.68 -5.98 -2.74
C PRO A 148 -11.86 -4.50 -2.36
N VAL A 149 -12.85 -3.85 -2.98
CA VAL A 149 -13.33 -2.52 -2.63
C VAL A 149 -14.68 -2.67 -1.98
N VAL A 150 -14.75 -2.30 -0.71
CA VAL A 150 -15.99 -2.21 0.04
C VAL A 150 -16.32 -0.71 0.19
N ILE A 151 -17.57 -0.36 -0.07
CA ILE A 151 -18.08 0.98 0.22
C ILE A 151 -18.75 0.87 1.57
N ASP A 152 -18.10 1.35 2.62
CA ASP A 152 -18.79 1.47 3.91
C ASP A 152 -20.01 2.37 3.71
N ALA A 153 -21.17 1.92 4.19
CA ALA A 153 -22.38 2.73 4.21
C ALA A 153 -22.09 3.96 5.08
N GLU A 154 -22.31 5.15 4.52
CA GLU A 154 -22.26 6.43 5.25
C GLU A 154 -23.29 6.46 6.39
#